data_AF-A0A8I1ITC3-F1
#
_entry.id   AF-A0A8I1ITC3-F1
#
_cell.length_a   1.000
_cell.length_b   1.000
_cell.length_c   1.000
_cell.angle_alpha   90.00
_cell.angle_beta   90.00
_cell.angle_gamma   90.00
#
_symmetry.space_group_name_H-M   'P 1'
#
loop_
_entity.id
_entity.type
_entity.pdbx_description
1 polymer ?
#
loop_
_entity_poly.entity_id
_entity_poly.type
_entity_poly.pdbx_seq_one_letter_code
_entity_poly.pdbx_strand_id
1 'polypeptide(L)'
;MNRDKTETLIQQMEHARQHLHDLYAEYGFGHACVLEQSMLLDELINQYNRMYQTRKQPHHVLDQIINNDDVMFSPSSPFSLCKTVTSPT
;
A
#
# COMPACT_ATOMS: atom_id res chain seq x y z
N MET A 1 6.07 3.51 -30.05
CA MET A 1 5.50 3.16 -28.73
C MET A 1 4.71 1.86 -28.92
N ASN A 2 5.07 0.77 -28.22
CA ASN A 2 4.37 -0.51 -28.37
C ASN A 2 3.06 -0.46 -27.56
N ARG A 3 1.96 -0.09 -28.23
CA ARG A 3 0.61 -0.02 -27.63
C ARG A 3 0.20 -1.37 -27.01
N ASP A 4 0.61 -2.46 -27.65
CA ASP A 4 0.36 -3.84 -27.20
C ASP A 4 1.03 -4.16 -25.85
N LYS A 5 2.21 -3.59 -25.57
CA LYS A 5 2.91 -3.78 -24.28
C LYS A 5 2.20 -3.05 -23.13
N THR A 6 1.53 -1.94 -23.43
CA THR A 6 0.70 -1.26 -22.45
C THR A 6 -0.56 -2.06 -22.15
N GLU A 7 -1.26 -2.50 -23.19
CA GLU A 7 -2.55 -3.18 -23.03
C GLU A 7 -2.39 -4.48 -22.25
N THR A 8 -1.32 -5.23 -22.54
CA THR A 8 -0.93 -6.42 -21.78
C THR A 8 -0.64 -6.11 -20.30
N LEU A 9 0.05 -5.00 -20.01
CA LEU A 9 0.35 -4.59 -18.64
C LEU A 9 -0.89 -4.17 -17.85
N ILE A 10 -1.80 -3.41 -18.47
CA ILE A 10 -3.08 -3.03 -17.85
C ILE A 10 -3.90 -4.28 -17.52
N GLN A 11 -3.94 -5.26 -18.43
CA GLN A 11 -4.67 -6.50 -18.22
C GLN A 11 -4.06 -7.34 -17.08
N GLN A 12 -2.73 -7.37 -16.96
CA GLN A 12 -2.04 -8.02 -15.84
C GLN A 12 -2.36 -7.35 -14.51
N MET A 13 -2.39 -6.02 -14.45
CA MET A 13 -2.76 -5.26 -13.26
C MET A 13 -4.21 -5.54 -12.83
N GLU A 14 -5.13 -5.58 -13.79
CA GLU A 14 -6.55 -5.89 -13.56
C GLU A 14 -6.72 -7.29 -12.97
N HIS A 15 -6.07 -8.28 -13.60
CA HIS A 15 -6.09 -9.65 -13.12
C HIS A 15 -5.49 -9.77 -11.71
N ALA A 16 -4.36 -9.11 -11.46
CA ALA A 16 -3.70 -9.13 -10.16
C ALA A 16 -4.57 -8.47 -9.07
N ARG A 17 -5.30 -7.39 -9.41
CA ARG A 17 -6.24 -6.73 -8.49
C ARG A 17 -7.43 -7.64 -8.16
N GLN A 18 -7.99 -8.31 -9.17
CA GLN A 18 -9.10 -9.23 -8.94
C GLN A 18 -8.67 -10.40 -8.06
N HIS A 19 -7.51 -10.99 -8.35
CA HIS A 19 -6.98 -12.09 -7.54
C HIS A 19 -6.70 -11.67 -6.09
N LEU A 20 -6.18 -10.45 -5.88
CA LEU A 20 -5.99 -9.90 -4.54
C LEU A 20 -7.32 -9.74 -3.78
N HIS A 21 -8.36 -9.27 -4.46
CA HIS A 21 -9.69 -9.15 -3.87
C HIS A 21 -10.26 -10.52 -3.47
N ASP A 22 -10.07 -11.54 -4.30
CA ASP A 22 -10.54 -12.90 -4.02
C ASP A 22 -9.78 -13.51 -2.84
N LEU A 23 -8.44 -13.40 -2.83
CA LEU A 23 -7.61 -13.83 -1.70
C LEU A 23 -7.93 -13.07 -0.42
N TYR A 24 -8.21 -11.79 -0.53
CA TYR A 24 -8.61 -10.96 0.60
C TYR A 24 -9.95 -11.38 1.18
N ALA A 25 -10.92 -11.72 0.32
CA ALA A 25 -12.22 -12.23 0.73
C ALA A 25 -12.13 -13.61 1.38
N GLU A 26 -11.19 -14.45 0.96
CA GLU A 26 -11.01 -15.82 1.48
C GLU A 26 -10.19 -15.87 2.77
N TYR A 27 -9.06 -15.17 2.84
CA TYR A 27 -8.09 -15.29 3.94
C TYR A 27 -7.98 -14.06 4.84
N GLY A 28 -8.42 -12.88 4.40
CA GLY A 28 -8.35 -11.61 5.13
C GLY A 28 -6.99 -10.90 5.10
N PHE A 29 -6.88 -9.78 5.82
CA PHE A 29 -5.63 -9.00 5.94
C PHE A 29 -4.61 -9.80 6.77
N GLY A 30 -3.46 -10.12 6.18
CA GLY A 30 -2.32 -10.72 6.88
C GLY A 30 -1.94 -12.13 6.42
N HIS A 31 -2.68 -12.72 5.48
CA HIS A 31 -2.26 -13.97 4.85
C HIS A 31 -1.08 -13.73 3.89
N ALA A 32 -0.08 -14.61 3.93
CA ALA A 32 1.13 -14.48 3.11
C ALA A 32 0.80 -14.32 1.62
N CYS A 33 -0.17 -15.07 1.10
CA CYS A 33 -0.60 -14.94 -0.31
C CYS A 33 -1.19 -13.56 -0.62
N VAL A 34 -1.93 -12.94 0.30
CA VAL A 34 -2.48 -11.59 0.10
C VAL A 34 -1.36 -10.56 0.07
N LEU A 35 -0.35 -10.70 0.93
CA LEU A 35 0.81 -9.82 0.98
C LEU A 35 1.68 -9.96 -0.27
N GLU A 36 1.97 -11.19 -0.68
CA GLU A 36 2.73 -11.48 -1.90
C GLU A 36 2.00 -10.96 -3.15
N GLN A 37 0.69 -11.18 -3.21
CA GLN A 37 -0.14 -10.66 -4.31
C GLN A 37 -0.18 -9.13 -4.33
N SER A 38 -0.19 -8.49 -3.16
CA SER A 38 -0.12 -7.02 -3.05
C SER A 38 1.20 -6.50 -3.62
N MET A 39 2.32 -7.14 -3.26
CA MET A 39 3.63 -6.77 -3.78
C MET A 39 3.72 -6.91 -5.31
N LEU A 40 3.16 -8.00 -5.87
CA LEU A 40 3.09 -8.20 -7.31
C LEU A 40 2.31 -7.08 -8.01
N LEU A 41 1.14 -6.71 -7.46
CA LEU A 41 0.31 -5.64 -8.01
C LEU A 41 1.05 -4.28 -7.98
N ASP A 42 1.72 -3.96 -6.88
CA ASP A 42 2.53 -2.74 -6.76
C ASP A 42 3.67 -2.70 -7.77
N GLU A 43 4.33 -3.83 -8.03
CA GLU A 43 5.38 -3.91 -9.04
C GLU A 43 4.85 -3.67 -10.46
N LEU A 44 3.67 -4.22 -10.81
CA LEU A 44 3.02 -3.96 -12.09
C LEU A 44 2.61 -2.49 -12.25
N ILE A 45 2.08 -1.87 -11.18
CA ILE A 45 1.77 -0.43 -11.15
C ILE A 45 3.05 0.38 -11.36
N ASN A 46 4.14 0.03 -10.69
CA ASN A 46 5.43 0.71 -10.82
C ASN A 46 6.02 0.58 -12.23
N GLN A 47 5.87 -0.59 -12.87
CA GLN A 47 6.27 -0.78 -14.27
C GLN A 47 5.45 0.08 -15.21
N TYR A 48 4.12 0.14 -15.02
CA TYR A 48 3.23 0.99 -15.81
C TYR A 48 3.65 2.45 -15.65
N ASN A 49 3.78 2.89 -14.40
CA ASN A 49 4.26 4.21 -14.06
C ASN A 49 5.58 4.53 -14.75
N ARG A 50 6.60 3.67 -14.70
CA ARG A 50 7.89 3.90 -15.39
C ARG A 50 7.74 4.06 -16.91
N MET A 51 6.84 3.31 -17.54
CA MET A 51 6.56 3.43 -18.98
C MET A 51 5.96 4.79 -19.35
N TYR A 52 5.16 5.38 -18.46
CA TYR A 52 4.46 6.66 -18.68
C TYR A 52 5.15 7.89 -18.03
N GLN A 53 6.03 7.68 -17.04
CA GLN A 53 6.61 8.73 -16.18
C GLN A 53 8.00 9.20 -16.63
N THR A 54 8.41 9.02 -17.88
CA THR A 54 9.59 9.70 -18.45
C THR A 54 9.51 11.25 -18.43
N ARG A 55 8.51 11.85 -17.77
CA ARG A 55 8.26 13.29 -17.74
C ARG A 55 8.28 13.98 -16.37
N LYS A 56 8.31 13.34 -15.21
CA LYS A 56 8.54 14.05 -13.92
C LYS A 56 9.25 13.17 -12.87
N GLN A 57 10.42 13.68 -12.46
CA GLN A 57 11.36 13.15 -11.45
C GLN A 57 10.81 13.25 -10.01
N PRO A 58 11.60 12.98 -8.95
CA PRO A 58 11.48 11.85 -8.05
C PRO A 58 10.96 12.34 -6.68
N HIS A 59 9.73 12.02 -6.30
CA HIS A 59 9.31 12.34 -4.95
C HIS A 59 9.98 11.37 -3.96
N HIS A 60 11.10 11.81 -3.39
CA HIS A 60 11.62 11.38 -2.11
C HIS A 60 10.48 11.43 -1.08
N VAL A 61 9.79 10.32 -0.86
CA VAL A 61 8.88 10.16 0.30
C VAL A 61 9.56 9.37 1.43
N LEU A 62 10.78 8.87 1.22
CA LEU A 62 11.55 8.16 2.24
C LEU A 62 12.48 9.07 3.08
N ASP A 63 12.61 10.36 2.78
CA ASP A 63 13.39 11.29 3.62
C ASP A 63 12.59 11.88 4.79
N GLN A 64 11.26 11.70 4.81
CA GLN A 64 10.42 12.12 5.94
C GLN A 64 10.44 11.15 7.11
N ILE A 65 11.05 9.97 6.96
CA ILE A 65 11.08 8.93 8.01
C ILE A 65 12.27 9.12 8.97
N ILE A 66 13.31 9.87 8.59
CA ILE A 66 14.57 9.96 9.38
C ILE A 66 14.72 11.29 10.14
N ASN A 67 13.88 12.30 9.89
CA ASN A 67 13.95 13.57 10.60
C ASN A 67 12.61 13.91 11.23
N ASN A 68 12.30 13.34 12.40
CA ASN A 68 11.45 13.94 13.45
C ASN A 68 11.49 13.00 14.67
N ASP A 69 12.65 12.94 15.34
CA ASP A 69 12.62 12.86 16.79
C ASP A 69 11.94 14.16 17.29
N ASP A 70 11.00 14.01 18.22
CA ASP A 70 10.18 15.05 18.86
C ASP A 70 8.87 15.51 18.17
N VAL A 71 7.82 15.46 19.02
CA VAL A 71 6.53 16.16 18.92
C VAL A 71 5.37 15.43 18.22
N MET A 72 4.81 14.47 18.97
CA MET A 72 3.37 14.33 19.20
C MET A 72 2.59 15.66 19.05
N PHE A 73 1.64 15.75 18.11
CA PHE A 73 0.41 16.51 18.34
C PHE A 73 -0.67 16.17 17.28
N SER A 74 -1.67 15.39 17.70
CA SER A 74 -2.95 15.22 17.01
C SER A 74 -3.99 16.17 17.61
N PRO A 75 -4.82 16.87 16.82
CA PRO A 75 -6.01 17.52 17.36
C PRO A 75 -7.25 17.24 16.50
N SER A 76 -7.86 16.04 16.63
CA SER A 76 -9.32 15.84 16.44
C SER A 76 -9.70 14.36 16.33
N SER A 77 -9.84 13.65 17.45
CA SER A 77 -10.91 12.64 17.65
C SER A 77 -10.83 12.07 19.07
N PRO A 78 -11.87 12.22 19.93
CA PRO A 78 -11.81 11.83 21.33
C PRO A 78 -12.21 10.36 21.59
N PHE A 79 -12.36 9.52 20.57
CA PHE A 79 -12.71 8.10 20.77
C PHE A 79 -11.48 7.23 20.91
N SER A 80 -10.78 7.36 22.03
CA SER A 80 -9.93 6.29 22.56
C SER A 80 -9.96 6.29 24.08
N LEU A 81 -10.97 5.64 24.66
CA LEU A 81 -10.92 5.18 26.05
C LEU A 81 -11.01 3.66 26.10
N CYS A 82 -9.86 3.03 25.92
CA CYS A 82 -9.55 1.65 26.31
C CYS A 82 -8.05 1.71 26.71
N LYS A 83 -7.54 1.31 27.88
CA LYS A 83 -8.00 0.49 29.00
C LYS A 83 -7.09 0.83 30.19
N THR A 84 -7.50 0.58 31.42
CA THR A 84 -6.55 0.15 32.47
C THR A 84 -7.25 -0.82 33.42
N VAL A 85 -6.77 -2.07 33.40
CA VAL A 85 -7.03 -3.04 34.46
C VAL A 85 -6.09 -2.68 35.62
N THR A 86 -6.63 -2.41 36.81
CA THR A 86 -5.88 -2.58 38.07
C THR A 86 -6.89 -2.78 39.20
N SER A 87 -7.02 -4.03 39.64
CA SER A 87 -7.40 -4.38 41.02
C SER A 87 -6.14 -4.99 41.66
N PRO A 88 -5.99 -5.15 43.00
CA PRO A 88 -6.82 -4.73 44.14
C PRO A 88 -6.00 -3.97 45.23
N THR A 89 -6.64 -3.49 46.31
CA THR A 89 -6.32 -3.84 47.72
C THR A 89 -7.46 -3.36 48.61
#